data_AF-A0A0E3VXS9-F1
#
_entry.id   AF-A0A0E3VXS9-F1
#
_cell.length_a   1.000
_cell.length_b   1.000
_cell.length_c   1.000
_cell.angle_alpha   90.00
_cell.angle_beta   90.00
_cell.angle_gamma   90.00
#
_symmetry.space_group_name_H-M   'P 1'
#
loop_
_entity.id
_entity.type
_entity.pdbx_description
1 polymer ?
#
loop_
_entity_poly.entity_id
_entity_poly.type
_entity_poly.pdbx_seq_one_letter_code
_entity_poly.pdbx_strand_id
1 'polypeptide(L)'
;MPQRALAHVAPPRNEIRDSLAKRFTDLGTSGTFVGYKVEDYLIVASDKERSGEGKLPASTFKIPNSLIALETGVVADPDKDVFPGTA
;
A
#
# COMPACT_ATOMS: atom_id res chain seq x y z
N MET A 1 -31.81 10.56 4.12
CA MET A 1 -30.42 10.40 4.58
C MET A 1 -29.87 9.12 3.96
N PRO A 2 -28.73 9.12 3.25
CA PRO A 2 -28.15 7.88 2.77
C PRO A 2 -27.58 7.11 3.97
N GLN A 3 -28.04 5.88 4.17
CA GLN A 3 -27.53 4.99 5.19
C GLN A 3 -26.17 4.46 4.71
N ARG A 4 -25.10 4.68 5.48
CA ARG A 4 -23.81 4.03 5.24
C ARG A 4 -24.01 2.52 5.40
N ALA A 5 -24.11 1.82 4.28
CA ALA A 5 -23.97 0.38 4.27
C ALA A 5 -22.48 0.06 4.48
N LEU A 6 -22.13 -0.52 5.63
CA LEU A 6 -20.82 -1.15 5.77
C LEU A 6 -20.88 -2.45 4.98
N ALA A 7 -20.06 -2.57 3.94
CA ALA A 7 -19.88 -3.85 3.27
C ALA A 7 -19.34 -4.84 4.31
N HIS A 8 -20.10 -5.90 4.61
CA HIS A 8 -19.61 -7.02 5.39
C HIS A 8 -18.72 -7.86 4.49
N VAL A 9 -17.46 -7.45 4.38
CA VAL A 9 -16.44 -8.22 3.66
C VAL A 9 -15.87 -9.24 4.65
N ALA A 10 -15.91 -10.53 4.28
CA ALA A 10 -15.20 -11.56 5.03
C ALA A 10 -13.73 -11.14 5.18
N PRO A 11 -13.01 -11.50 6.27
CA PRO A 11 -11.60 -11.17 6.36
C PRO A 11 -10.78 -12.00 5.36
N PRO A 12 -9.73 -11.44 4.73
CA PRO A 12 -8.88 -12.19 3.83
C PRO A 12 -8.18 -13.32 4.58
N ARG A 13 -7.91 -14.41 3.87
CA ARG A 13 -7.01 -15.45 4.36
C ARG A 13 -5.61 -14.85 4.48
N ASN A 14 -4.83 -15.31 5.47
CA ASN A 14 -3.47 -14.85 5.68
C ASN A 14 -2.50 -16.04 5.70
N GLU A 15 -1.37 -15.90 5.01
CA GLU A 15 -0.26 -16.86 5.00
C GLU A 15 1.05 -16.11 5.31
N ILE A 16 1.86 -16.67 6.21
CA ILE A 16 3.25 -16.23 6.40
C ILE A 16 4.16 -17.11 5.55
N ARG A 17 4.99 -16.49 4.72
CA ARG A 17 5.91 -17.16 3.81
C ARG A 17 7.35 -16.76 4.09
N ASP A 18 7.99 -17.53 4.98
CA ASP A 18 9.35 -17.29 5.48
C ASP A 18 10.40 -17.23 4.36
N SER A 19 10.19 -17.93 3.25
CA SER A 19 11.10 -17.90 2.10
C SER A 19 11.21 -16.49 1.49
N LEU A 20 10.21 -15.62 1.67
CA LEU A 20 10.27 -14.22 1.25
C LEU A 20 11.08 -13.37 2.24
N ALA A 21 11.01 -13.68 3.55
CA ALA A 21 11.82 -13.01 4.56
C ALA A 21 13.31 -13.22 4.32
N LYS A 22 13.68 -14.42 3.83
CA LYS A 22 15.06 -14.77 3.46
C LYS A 22 15.71 -13.76 2.51
N ARG A 23 14.94 -13.13 1.61
CA ARG A 23 15.46 -12.14 0.65
C ARG A 23 15.99 -10.88 1.35
N PHE A 24 15.39 -10.49 2.46
CA PHE A 24 15.90 -9.38 3.27
C PHE A 24 17.12 -9.81 4.08
N THR A 25 17.07 -10.97 4.73
CA THR A 25 18.19 -11.47 5.54
C THR A 25 19.45 -11.73 4.72
N ASP A 26 19.31 -12.23 3.49
CA ASP A 26 20.43 -12.46 2.56
C ASP A 26 21.17 -11.17 2.18
N LEU A 27 20.48 -10.03 2.26
CA LEU A 27 21.05 -8.69 2.04
C LEU A 27 21.50 -8.02 3.34
N GLY A 28 21.45 -8.72 4.48
CA GLY A 28 21.77 -8.17 5.79
C GLY A 28 20.82 -7.06 6.24
N THR A 29 19.61 -6.99 5.67
CA THR A 29 18.62 -5.96 6.00
C THR A 29 17.40 -6.58 6.67
N SER A 30 16.68 -5.76 7.42
CA SER A 30 15.36 -6.11 7.93
C SER A 30 14.32 -5.45 7.02
N GLY A 31 13.39 -6.24 6.49
CA GLY A 31 12.28 -5.76 5.67
C GLY A 31 11.06 -6.66 5.77
N THR A 32 9.95 -6.21 5.19
CA THR A 32 8.75 -7.02 5.04
C THR A 32 8.21 -6.89 3.62
N PHE A 33 7.65 -7.97 3.10
CA PHE A 33 6.88 -8.01 1.88
C PHE A 33 5.44 -8.41 2.22
N VAL A 34 4.48 -7.77 1.57
CA VAL A 34 3.06 -8.11 1.65
C VAL A 34 2.50 -8.14 0.23
N GLY A 35 1.93 -9.28 -0.16
CA GLY A 35 1.25 -9.45 -1.43
C GLY A 35 -0.21 -9.84 -1.23
N TYR A 36 -1.12 -9.26 -2.01
CA TYR A 36 -2.53 -9.60 -1.99
C TYR A 36 -2.93 -10.31 -3.29
N LYS A 37 -3.28 -11.59 -3.20
CA LYS A 37 -3.80 -12.40 -4.30
C LYS A 37 -5.32 -12.21 -4.35
N VAL A 38 -5.76 -11.36 -5.29
CA VAL A 38 -7.18 -10.95 -5.41
C VAL A 38 -8.10 -12.15 -5.64
N GLU A 39 -7.72 -13.07 -6.53
CA GLU A 39 -8.53 -14.24 -6.91
C GLU A 39 -8.80 -15.19 -5.73
N ASP A 40 -7.81 -15.34 -4.84
CA ASP A 40 -7.88 -16.26 -3.71
C ASP A 40 -8.34 -15.59 -2.41
N TYR A 41 -8.53 -14.27 -2.45
CA TYR A 41 -8.77 -13.44 -1.29
C TYR A 41 -7.73 -13.70 -0.17
N LEU A 42 -6.46 -13.79 -0.57
CA LEU A 42 -5.33 -14.24 0.26
C LEU A 42 -4.23 -13.17 0.33
N ILE A 43 -3.84 -12.82 1.56
CA ILE A 43 -2.64 -12.04 1.85
C ILE A 43 -1.49 -13.00 2.16
N VAL A 44 -0.36 -12.79 1.49
CA VAL A 44 0.91 -13.48 1.75
C VAL A 44 1.89 -12.45 2.30
N ALA A 45 2.36 -12.63 3.53
CA ALA A 45 3.33 -11.75 4.17
C ALA A 45 4.63 -12.49 4.50
N SER A 46 5.77 -11.80 4.49
CA SER A 46 7.05 -12.39 4.91
C SER A 46 7.29 -12.31 6.43
N ASP A 47 6.63 -11.35 7.09
CA ASP A 47 6.81 -11.08 8.52
C ASP A 47 5.44 -10.79 9.14
N LYS A 48 5.14 -11.42 10.28
CA LYS A 48 3.83 -11.32 10.93
C LYS A 48 3.59 -9.97 11.60
N GLU A 49 4.62 -9.35 12.16
CA GLU A 49 4.49 -8.14 12.97
C GLU A 49 4.70 -6.90 12.12
N ARG A 50 5.82 -6.84 11.39
CA ARG A 50 6.21 -5.67 10.60
C ARG A 50 5.29 -5.42 9.42
N SER A 51 4.60 -6.45 8.91
CA SER A 51 3.60 -6.30 7.83
C SER A 51 2.37 -5.50 8.25
N GLY A 52 2.03 -5.49 9.54
CA GLY A 52 0.90 -4.74 10.09
C GLY A 52 1.29 -3.40 10.72
N GLU A 53 2.58 -3.06 10.74
CA GLU A 53 3.08 -1.87 11.42
C GLU A 53 2.96 -0.63 10.54
N GLY A 54 2.28 0.41 11.02
CA GLY A 54 2.20 1.70 10.32
C GLY A 54 3.56 2.37 10.21
N LYS A 55 3.95 2.77 8.99
CA LYS A 55 5.17 3.54 8.71
C LYS A 55 4.83 4.86 8.04
N LEU A 56 5.70 5.86 8.20
CA LEU A 56 5.59 7.10 7.43
C LEU A 56 5.67 6.75 5.92
N PRO A 57 4.71 7.19 5.09
CA PRO A 57 4.64 6.80 3.70
C PRO A 57 5.76 7.41 2.83
N ALA A 58 6.42 8.47 3.30
CA ALA A 58 7.40 9.23 2.51
C ALA A 58 6.84 9.55 1.11
N SER A 59 7.61 9.33 0.05
CA SER A 59 7.17 9.58 -1.33
C SER A 59 5.98 8.72 -1.79
N THR A 60 5.61 7.62 -1.11
CA THR A 60 4.41 6.86 -1.49
C THR A 60 3.11 7.64 -1.25
N PHE A 61 3.15 8.66 -0.38
CA PHE A 61 2.03 9.60 -0.20
C PHE A 61 1.74 10.45 -1.44
N LYS A 62 2.65 10.49 -2.41
CA LYS A 62 2.37 11.16 -3.69
C LYS A 62 1.16 10.56 -4.39
N ILE A 63 0.86 9.27 -4.21
CA ILE A 63 -0.33 8.62 -4.80
C ILE A 63 -1.64 9.30 -4.31
N PRO A 64 -1.97 9.31 -2.99
CA PRO A 64 -3.17 10.01 -2.53
C PRO A 64 -3.09 11.53 -2.73
N ASN A 65 -1.90 12.15 -2.63
CA ASN A 65 -1.74 13.58 -2.88
C ASN A 65 -2.15 13.96 -4.32
N SER A 66 -1.75 13.17 -5.32
CA SER A 66 -2.13 13.39 -6.72
C SER A 66 -3.65 13.25 -6.92
N LEU A 67 -4.29 12.26 -6.29
CA LEU A 67 -5.75 12.12 -6.35
C LEU A 67 -6.46 13.33 -5.76
N ILE A 68 -6.00 13.85 -4.62
CA ILE A 68 -6.56 15.06 -4.00
C ILE A 68 -6.34 16.27 -4.90
N ALA A 69 -5.16 16.43 -5.47
CA ALA A 69 -4.83 17.57 -6.32
C ALA A 69 -5.70 17.61 -7.60
N LEU A 70 -5.96 16.45 -8.21
CA LEU A 70 -6.86 16.32 -9.36
C LEU A 70 -8.31 16.62 -8.97
N GLU A 71 -8.81 16.00 -7.90
CA GLU A 71 -10.21 16.17 -7.45
C GLU A 71 -10.51 17.62 -7.04
N THR A 72 -9.53 18.31 -6.44
CA THR A 72 -9.68 19.71 -6.00
C THR A 72 -9.39 20.73 -7.09
N GLY A 73 -8.95 20.30 -8.27
CA GLY A 73 -8.57 21.18 -9.38
C GLY A 73 -7.28 21.97 -9.17
N VAL A 74 -6.49 21.65 -8.13
CA VAL A 74 -5.14 22.20 -7.93
C VAL A 74 -4.23 21.80 -9.09
N VAL A 75 -4.42 20.58 -9.60
CA VAL A 75 -3.82 20.07 -10.83
C VAL A 75 -4.93 19.85 -11.84
N ALA A 76 -4.87 20.53 -12.98
CA ALA A 76 -5.91 20.44 -14.00
C ALA A 76 -5.71 19.26 -14.98
N ASP A 77 -4.48 18.74 -15.07
CA ASP A 77 -4.07 17.77 -16.08
C ASP A 77 -3.02 16.83 -15.47
N PRO A 78 -3.26 15.51 -15.42
CA PRO A 78 -2.31 14.55 -14.86
C PRO A 78 -0.99 14.47 -15.64
N ASP A 79 -0.98 14.88 -16.90
CA ASP A 79 0.21 14.85 -17.77
C ASP A 79 1.06 16.14 -17.67
N LYS A 80 0.60 17.13 -16.89
CA LYS A 80 1.35 18.37 -16.63
C LYS A 80 1.99 18.31 -15.26
N ASP A 81 3.30 18.53 -15.24
CA ASP A 81 4.03 18.66 -13.99
C ASP A 81 3.74 20.03 -13.35
N VAL A 82 3.00 20.00 -12.24
CA VAL A 82 2.63 21.20 -11.47
C VAL A 82 3.41 21.26 -10.14
N PHE A 83 4.22 20.23 -9.84
CA PHE A 83 4.96 20.12 -8.58
C PHE A 83 6.46 20.25 -8.85
N PRO A 84 7.08 21.43 -8.65
CA PRO A 84 8.52 21.57 -8.76
C PRO A 84 9.21 20.75 -7.64
N GLY A 85 9.83 19.63 -8.01
CA GLY A 85 10.77 18.90 -7.14
C GLY A 85 10.46 17.41 -6.90
N THR A 86 10.65 16.58 -7.93
CA THR A 86 11.23 15.23 -7.81
C THR A 86 11.92 14.87 -9.12
N ALA A 87 13.16 15.33 -9.27
CA ALA A 87 14.17 14.68 -10.10
C ALA A 87 15.26 14.16 -9.16
#